data_AF-A0A821M6L1-F1
#
_entry.id   AF-A0A821M6L1-F1
#
_cell.length_a   1.000
_cell.length_b   1.000
_cell.length_c   1.000
_cell.angle_alpha   90.00
_cell.angle_beta   90.00
_cell.angle_gamma   90.00
#
_symmetry.space_group_name_H-M   'P 1'
#
loop_
_entity.id
_entity.type
_entity.pdbx_description
1 polymer ?
#
loop_
_entity_poly.entity_id
_entity_poly.type
_entity_poly.pdbx_seq_one_letter_code
_entity_poly.pdbx_strand_id
1 'polypeptide(L)' 'MGQAAVSASHTLKNIEWMWQSNPNPWSELEPVEWSHYSDLETLIIEGAYSTKQSQAILDDYYIDFKQ' A
#
# COMPACT_ATOMS: atom_id res chain seq x y z
N MET A 1 40.86 8.71 -1.18
CA MET A 1 40.08 7.53 -0.77
C MET A 1 38.62 7.88 -0.99
N GLY A 2 37.98 7.28 -2.00
CA GLY A 2 36.62 7.62 -2.40
C GLY A 2 35.57 6.95 -1.52
N GLN A 3 34.43 7.63 -1.34
CA GLN A 3 33.18 6.98 -0.98
C GLN A 3 32.10 7.56 -1.88
N ALA A 4 31.67 6.75 -2.85
CA ALA A 4 30.46 6.96 -3.60
C ALA A 4 29.31 6.49 -2.71
N ALA A 5 28.58 7.44 -2.11
CA ALA A 5 27.27 7.14 -1.56
C ALA A 5 26.28 7.22 -2.71
N VAL A 6 25.75 6.06 -3.08
CA VAL A 6 24.71 5.88 -4.10
C VAL A 6 23.49 6.71 -3.72
N SER A 7 23.36 7.91 -4.30
CA SER A 7 22.07 8.58 -4.39
C SER A 7 21.24 7.76 -5.37
N ALA A 8 20.59 6.71 -4.85
CA ALA A 8 19.44 6.13 -5.51
C ALA A 8 18.40 7.25 -5.59
N SER A 9 18.39 7.94 -6.72
CA SER A 9 17.25 8.73 -7.14
C SER A 9 16.09 7.75 -7.25
N HIS A 10 15.34 7.56 -6.15
CA HIS A 10 14.02 6.99 -6.22
C HIS A 10 13.24 7.93 -7.13
N THR A 11 13.15 7.60 -8.41
CA THR A 11 12.07 8.06 -9.26
C THR A 11 10.82 7.61 -8.51
N LEU A 12 10.25 8.51 -7.70
CA LEU A 12 9.08 8.26 -6.88
C LEU A 12 7.97 7.87 -7.86
N LYS A 13 7.83 6.57 -8.11
CA LYS A 13 6.62 6.04 -8.71
C LYS A 13 5.53 6.50 -7.77
N ASN A 14 4.57 7.26 -8.30
CA ASN A 14 3.41 7.69 -7.54
C ASN A 14 2.52 6.45 -7.38
N ILE A 15 2.91 5.56 -6.46
CA ILE A 15 2.17 4.35 -6.13
C ILE A 15 1.14 4.76 -5.09
N GLU A 16 -0.11 4.54 -5.43
CA GLU A 16 -1.24 4.87 -4.59
C GLU A 16 -1.97 3.58 -4.25
N TRP A 17 -2.04 3.28 -2.95
CA TRP A 17 -2.82 2.15 -2.43
C TRP A 17 -4.16 2.67 -1.92
N MET A 18 -5.23 1.97 -2.27
CA MET A 18 -6.60 2.35 -1.96
C MET A 18 -7.38 1.14 -1.44
N TRP A 19 -8.42 1.41 -0.65
CA TRP A 19 -9.35 0.38 -0.17
C TRP A 19 -10.79 0.78 -0.44
N GLN A 20 -11.64 -0.22 -0.65
CA GLN A 20 -13.06 -0.01 -0.88
C GLN A 20 -13.75 0.32 0.45
N SER A 21 -14.23 1.55 0.59
CA SER A 21 -14.73 2.11 1.85
C SER A 21 -16.25 2.11 1.99
N ASN A 22 -16.93 1.36 1.11
CA ASN A 22 -18.36 1.14 1.20
C ASN A 22 -18.76 0.54 2.56
N PRO A 23 -19.88 1.00 3.18
CA PRO A 23 -20.44 0.34 4.36
C PRO A 23 -20.81 -1.12 4.11
N ASN A 24 -21.31 -1.43 2.90
CA ASN A 24 -21.52 -2.80 2.43
C ASN A 24 -20.64 -3.10 1.20
N PRO A 25 -19.40 -3.59 1.38
CA PRO A 25 -18.45 -3.78 0.28
C PRO A 25 -18.84 -4.88 -0.71
N TRP A 26 -19.83 -5.73 -0.38
CA TRP A 26 -20.31 -6.80 -1.26
C TRP A 26 -21.60 -6.43 -2.02
N SER A 27 -22.14 -5.23 -1.81
CA SER A 27 -23.34 -4.79 -2.52
C SER A 27 -23.00 -4.44 -3.97
N GLU A 28 -23.69 -5.05 -4.93
CA GLU A 28 -23.62 -4.68 -6.35
C GLU A 28 -24.47 -3.43 -6.66
N LEU A 29 -25.27 -2.98 -5.70
CA LEU A 29 -26.22 -1.87 -5.85
C LEU A 29 -25.66 -0.54 -5.34
N GLU A 30 -24.65 -0.58 -4.48
CA GLU A 30 -24.02 0.62 -3.94
C GLU A 30 -22.89 1.10 -4.87
N PRO A 31 -22.73 2.41 -5.07
CA PRO A 31 -21.61 2.93 -5.85
C PRO A 31 -20.31 2.59 -5.15
N VAL A 32 -19.33 2.03 -5.87
CA VAL A 32 -18.03 1.69 -5.29
C VAL A 32 -17.31 2.96 -4.84
N GLU A 33 -17.03 3.05 -3.54
CA GLU A 33 -16.27 4.16 -2.95
C GLU A 33 -14.88 3.66 -2.59
N TRP A 34 -13.87 4.46 -2.93
CA TRP A 34 -12.49 4.17 -2.59
C TRP A 34 -11.94 5.25 -1.67
N SER A 35 -11.14 4.83 -0.71
CA SER A 35 -10.40 5.71 0.17
C SER A 35 -8.92 5.39 0.12
N HIS A 36 -8.09 6.41 0.28
CA HIS A 36 -6.64 6.28 0.23
C HIS A 36 -6.10 5.87 1.60
N TYR A 37 -5.06 5.05 1.61
CA TYR A 37 -4.24 4.90 2.79
C TYR A 37 -3.40 6.16 3.00
N SER A 38 -3.00 6.42 4.24
CA SER A 38 -2.05 7.49 4.53
C SER A 38 -0.69 7.22 3.87
N ASP A 39 0.16 8.25 3.79
CA ASP A 39 1.50 8.11 3.22
C ASP A 39 2.32 7.02 3.93
N LEU A 40 2.20 6.93 5.26
CA LEU A 40 2.92 5.94 6.06
C LEU A 40 2.39 4.52 5.78
N GLU A 41 1.07 4.33 5.80
CA GLU A 41 0.45 3.03 5.50
C GLU A 41 0.79 2.60 4.08
N THR A 42 0.72 3.51 3.11
CA THR A 42 1.11 3.26 1.71
C THR A 42 2.54 2.74 1.61
N LEU A 43 3.49 3.34 2.35
CA LEU A 43 4.88 2.86 2.39
C LEU A 43 5.01 1.47 3.00
N ILE A 44 4.26 1.17 4.06
CA ILE A 44 4.27 -0.15 4.72
C ILE A 44 3.70 -1.21 3.78
N ILE A 45 2.54 -0.93 3.16
CA ILE A 45 1.86 -1.83 2.22
C ILE A 45 2.76 -2.11 1.02
N GLU A 46 3.30 -1.05 0.40
CA GLU A 46 4.18 -1.18 -0.76
C GLU A 46 5.45 -1.96 -0.42
N GLY A 47 6.05 -1.73 0.74
CA GLY A 47 7.22 -2.47 1.21
C GLY A 47 6.93 -3.97 1.39
N ALA A 48 5.81 -4.30 2.03
CA ALA A 48 5.40 -5.69 2.24
C ALA A 48 5.08 -6.40 0.90
N TYR A 49 4.35 -5.71 0.00
CA TYR A 49 4.01 -6.23 -1.32
C TYR A 49 5.26 -6.43 -2.20
N SER A 50 6.14 -5.43 -2.27
CA SER A 50 7.39 -5.50 -3.05
C SER A 50 8.36 -6.58 -2.56
N THR A 51 8.30 -6.93 -1.27
CA THR A 51 9.08 -8.02 -0.68
C THR A 51 8.38 -9.39 -0.74
N LYS A 52 7.24 -9.47 -1.45
CA LYS A 52 6.42 -10.68 -1.63
C LYS A 52 5.94 -11.31 -0.32
N GLN A 53 5.72 -10.50 0.71
CA GLN A 53 5.07 -10.98 1.93
C GLN A 53 3.63 -11.37 1.62
N SER A 54 3.05 -12.26 2.43
CA SER A 54 1.64 -12.65 2.32
C SER A 54 0.69 -11.59 2.85
N GLN A 55 1.18 -10.71 3.74
CA GLN A 55 0.36 -9.70 4.40
C GLN A 55 1.18 -8.45 4.77
N ALA A 56 0.51 -7.31 4.85
CA ALA A 56 1.01 -6.09 5.48
C ALA A 56 0.33 -5.90 6.84
N ILE A 57 1.11 -5.74 7.91
CA ILE A 57 0.59 -5.45 9.26
C ILE A 57 0.53 -3.93 9.45
N LEU A 58 -0.65 -3.43 9.77
CA LEU A 58 -0.89 -2.03 10.16
C LEU A 58 -1.32 -2.01 11.64
N ASP A 59 -1.53 -0.82 12.20
CA ASP A 59 -1.73 -0.65 13.65
C ASP A 59 -2.93 -1.45 14.19
N ASP A 60 -4.08 -1.37 13.52
CA ASP A 60 -5.33 -1.98 13.98
C ASP A 60 -5.81 -3.17 13.13
N TYR A 61 -5.19 -3.39 11.97
CA TYR A 61 -5.61 -4.41 11.01
C TYR A 61 -4.44 -4.87 10.14
N TYR A 62 -4.70 -5.88 9.31
CA TYR A 62 -3.73 -6.34 8.32
C TYR A 62 -4.40 -6.48 6.95
N ILE A 63 -3.59 -6.34 5.90
CA ILE A 63 -4.01 -6.58 4.52
C ILE A 63 -3.42 -7.91 4.09
N ASP A 64 -4.27 -8.82 3.62
CA ASP A 64 -3.86 -10.10 3.02
C ASP A 64 -3.72 -9.93 1.50
N PHE A 65 -2.56 -10.23 0.94
CA PHE A 65 -2.28 -10.05 -0.48
C PHE A 65 -2.71 -11.23 -1.37
N LYS A 66 -3.28 -12.31 -0.82
CA LYS A 66 -3.73 -13.53 -1.52
C LYS A 66 -2.99 -13.77 -2.85
N GLN A 67 -1.72 -14.16 -2.73
CA GLN A 67 -0.85 -14.46 -3.88
C GLN A 67 -1.19 -15.78 -4.56
#